data_AF-A0A5E4CSF0-F1
#
_entry.id   AF-A0A5E4CSF0-F1
#
_cell.length_a   1.000
_cell.length_b   1.000
_cell.length_c   1.000
_cell.angle_alpha   90.00
_cell.angle_beta   90.00
_cell.angle_gamma   90.00
#
_symmetry.space_group_name_H-M   'P 1'
#
loop_
_entity.id
_entity.type
_entity.pdbx_description
1 polymer ?
#
loop_
_entity_poly.entity_id
_entity_poly.type
_entity_poly.pdbx_seq_one_letter_code
_entity_poly.pdbx_strand_id
1 'polypeptide(L)'
;LLDILAARKEPRVLYENVWVHEVPHPDNFQCNSGYVVQDDVVMSTLTVRENMWFSASLRLPTTMSKKRKNKRIKKVIEKLGLCEVADSK
;
A
#
# COMPACT_ATOMS: atom_id res chain seq x y z
N LEU A 1 3.67 18.21 2.40
CA LEU A 1 2.96 17.92 3.67
C LEU A 1 2.73 16.42 3.86
N LEU A 2 2.04 15.72 2.95
CA LEU A 2 1.75 14.28 3.11
C LEU A 2 3.01 13.40 3.21
N ASP A 3 4.09 13.72 2.50
CA ASP A 3 5.38 13.02 2.63
C ASP A 3 5.95 13.04 4.05
N ILE A 4 5.72 14.14 4.78
CA ILE A 4 6.19 14.32 6.15
C ILE A 4 5.33 13.47 7.09
N LEU A 5 4.00 13.54 6.94
CA LEU A 5 3.05 12.73 7.72
C LEU A 5 3.18 11.23 7.46
N ALA A 6 3.60 10.83 6.26
CA ALA A 6 3.86 9.44 5.90
C ALA A 6 5.26 8.95 6.33
N ALA A 7 6.02 9.77 7.07
CA ALA A 7 7.40 9.49 7.48
C ALA A 7 8.34 9.15 6.30
N ARG A 8 8.18 9.82 5.14
CA ARG A 8 8.99 9.63 3.92
C ARG A 8 9.96 10.78 3.64
N LYS A 9 9.80 11.93 4.29
CA LYS A 9 10.74 13.05 4.24
C LYS A 9 11.06 13.49 5.65
N GLU A 10 12.36 13.67 5.93
CA GLU A 10 12.78 14.33 7.16
C GLU A 10 12.41 15.81 7.08
N PRO A 11 11.61 16.31 8.03
CA PRO A 11 11.31 17.72 8.10
C PRO A 11 12.57 18.48 8.53
N ARG A 12 13.10 19.35 7.66
CA ARG A 12 14.18 20.26 8.07
C ARG A 12 13.73 21.23 9.17
N VAL A 13 12.42 21.47 9.27
CA VAL A 13 11.78 22.35 10.26
C VAL A 13 10.41 21.75 10.59
N LEU A 14 10.33 20.74 11.46
CA LEU A 14 9.08 20.38 12.14
C LEU A 14 9.18 20.90 13.57
N TYR A 15 8.32 21.84 13.92
CA TYR A 15 8.25 22.39 15.27
C TYR A 15 7.51 21.44 16.24
N GLU A 16 6.78 20.45 15.73
CA GLU A 16 5.90 19.61 16.52
C GLU A 16 6.01 18.13 16.14
N ASN A 17 5.80 17.26 17.13
CA ASN A 17 5.80 15.81 16.97
C ASN A 17 4.50 15.35 16.30
N VAL A 18 4.61 14.40 15.36
CA VAL A 18 3.43 13.76 14.76
C VAL A 18 3.14 12.46 15.52
N TRP A 19 1.93 12.36 16.06
CA TRP A 19 1.48 11.23 16.88
C TRP A 19 0.43 10.40 16.14
N VAL A 20 0.47 9.08 16.30
CA VAL A 20 -0.54 8.16 15.77
C VAL A 20 -1.17 7.44 16.96
N HIS A 21 -2.44 7.75 17.26
CA HIS A 21 -3.12 7.28 18.47
C HIS A 21 -2.31 7.52 19.76
N GLU A 22 -1.83 8.75 19.96
CA GLU A 22 -1.08 9.18 21.16
C GLU A 22 0.31 8.53 21.34
N VAL A 23 0.76 7.71 20.38
CA VAL A 23 2.09 7.09 20.37
C VAL A 23 2.95 7.76 19.29
N PRO A 24 4.25 7.98 19.52
CA PRO A 24 5.15 8.46 18.47
C PRO A 24 5.22 7.45 17.32
N HIS A 25 5.67 7.90 16.15
CA HIS A 25 5.79 7.05 14.97
C HIS A 25 6.61 5.79 15.29
N PRO A 26 6.04 4.57 15.18
CA PRO A 26 6.81 3.37 15.38
C PRO A 26 7.78 3.18 14.21
N ASP A 27 8.95 2.56 14.44
CA ASP A 27 9.97 2.33 13.41
C ASP A 27 9.42 1.57 12.18
N ASN A 28 8.37 0.77 12.38
CA ASN A 28 7.70 0.00 11.33
C ASN A 28 6.45 0.70 10.75
N PHE A 29 6.28 2.02 10.94
CA PHE A 29 5.11 2.77 10.49
C PHE A 29 4.85 2.58 8.99
N GLN A 30 5.90 2.57 8.16
CA GLN A 30 5.77 2.39 6.71
C GLN A 30 5.25 0.99 6.31
N CYS A 31 5.49 -0.03 7.14
CA CYS A 31 4.96 -1.39 6.92
C CYS A 31 3.48 -1.51 7.30
N ASN A 32 3.02 -0.66 8.22
CA ASN A 32 1.67 -0.70 8.80
C ASN A 32 0.72 0.36 8.21
N SER A 33 1.25 1.31 7.42
CA SER A 33 0.49 2.36 6.75
C SER A 33 0.46 2.18 5.24
N GLY A 34 -0.48 2.84 4.57
CA GLY A 34 -0.56 2.91 3.12
C GLY A 34 -0.39 4.35 2.66
N TYR A 35 0.52 4.58 1.70
CA TYR A 35 0.73 5.89 1.09
C TYR A 35 0.79 5.75 -0.43
N VAL A 36 -0.06 6.50 -1.13
CA VAL A 36 -0.11 6.55 -2.59
C VAL A 36 0.61 7.82 -3.03
N VAL A 37 1.64 7.66 -3.84
CA VAL A 37 2.42 8.75 -4.44
C VAL A 37 1.64 9.41 -5.58
N GLN A 38 2.06 10.61 -5.96
CA GLN A 38 1.41 11.37 -7.04
C GLN A 38 1.63 10.73 -8.43
N ASP A 39 2.83 10.19 -8.67
CA ASP A 39 3.14 9.48 -9.91
C ASP A 39 2.82 7.99 -9.77
N ASP A 40 2.23 7.39 -10.79
CA ASP A 40 1.89 5.96 -10.79
C ASP A 40 3.16 5.10 -10.91
N VAL A 41 3.55 4.49 -9.80
CA VAL A 41 4.66 3.52 -9.75
C VAL A 41 4.09 2.10 -9.78
N VAL A 42 3.92 1.57 -10.98
CA VAL A 42 3.44 0.20 -11.24
C VAL A 42 4.36 -0.54 -12.20
N MET A 43 4.40 -1.87 -12.14
CA MET A 43 5.11 -2.66 -13.16
C MET A 43 4.27 -2.71 -14.43
N SER A 44 4.70 -2.01 -15.47
CA SER A 44 4.03 -1.93 -16.78
C SER A 44 4.01 -3.25 -17.56
N THR A 45 4.84 -4.22 -17.18
CA THR A 45 4.88 -5.54 -17.81
C THR A 45 3.85 -6.52 -17.22
N LEU A 46 3.23 -6.17 -16.09
CA LEU A 46 2.30 -6.99 -15.34
C LEU A 46 0.87 -6.46 -15.45
N THR A 47 -0.10 -7.36 -15.41
CA THR A 47 -1.52 -6.98 -15.34
C THR A 47 -1.87 -6.31 -14.02
N VAL A 48 -3.04 -5.66 -13.94
CA VAL A 48 -3.57 -5.08 -12.69
C VAL A 48 -3.63 -6.15 -11.58
N ARG A 49 -4.15 -7.34 -11.89
CA ARG A 49 -4.25 -8.46 -10.95
C ARG A 49 -2.88 -8.93 -10.47
N GLU A 50 -1.90 -9.01 -11.36
CA GLU A 50 -0.53 -9.43 -11.03
C GLU A 50 0.19 -8.40 -10.16
N ASN A 51 0.07 -7.11 -10.47
CA ASN A 51 0.59 -6.02 -9.65
C ASN A 51 0.01 -6.09 -8.22
N MET A 52 -1.31 -6.32 -8.10
CA MET A 52 -1.96 -6.50 -6.78
C MET A 52 -1.50 -7.78 -6.07
N TRP A 53 -1.32 -8.88 -6.80
CA TRP A 53 -0.83 -10.14 -6.24
C TRP A 53 0.59 -10.02 -5.70
N PHE A 54 1.49 -9.39 -6.45
CA PHE A 54 2.88 -9.12 -6.03
C PHE A 54 2.89 -8.29 -4.75
N SER A 55 2.19 -7.16 -4.77
CA SER A 55 1.98 -6.28 -3.62
C SER A 55 1.44 -7.02 -2.38
N ALA A 56 0.38 -7.81 -2.55
CA ALA A 56 -0.24 -8.55 -1.45
C ALA A 56 0.65 -9.69 -0.93
N SER A 57 1.47 -10.29 -1.79
CA SER A 57 2.38 -11.36 -1.39
C SER A 57 3.47 -10.85 -0.45
N LEU A 58 3.97 -9.63 -0.70
CA LEU A 58 4.99 -8.97 0.12
C LEU A 58 4.44 -8.33 1.40
N ARG A 59 3.27 -7.68 1.34
CA ARG A 59 2.74 -6.91 2.47
C ARG A 59 1.80 -7.69 3.39
N LEU A 60 1.21 -8.80 2.93
CA LEU A 60 0.36 -9.63 3.78
C LEU A 60 1.16 -10.74 4.47
N PRO A 61 0.78 -11.11 5.71
CA PRO A 61 1.43 -12.19 6.44
C PRO A 61 1.65 -13.46 5.61
N THR A 62 2.80 -14.09 5.78
CA THR A 62 3.15 -15.37 5.12
C THR A 62 2.25 -16.51 5.59
N THR A 63 1.71 -16.42 6.81
CA THR A 63 0.71 -17.35 7.37
C THR A 63 -0.64 -17.32 6.64
N MET A 64 -0.91 -16.29 5.83
CA MET A 64 -2.15 -16.19 5.07
C MET A 64 -2.09 -17.05 3.80
N SER A 65 -3.06 -17.97 3.66
CA SER A 65 -3.12 -18.86 2.50
C SER A 65 -3.28 -18.11 1.17
N LYS A 66 -2.73 -18.68 0.09
CA LYS A 66 -2.85 -18.16 -1.28
C LYS A 66 -4.31 -17.91 -1.67
N LYS A 67 -5.22 -18.84 -1.34
CA LYS A 67 -6.67 -18.70 -1.58
C LYS A 67 -7.25 -17.46 -0.88
N ARG A 68 -6.85 -17.20 0.37
CA ARG A 68 -7.33 -16.05 1.14
C ARG A 68 -6.75 -14.73 0.59
N LYS A 69 -5.47 -14.72 0.18
CA LYS A 69 -4.86 -13.56 -0.52
C LYS A 69 -5.61 -13.25 -1.82
N ASN A 70 -5.87 -14.26 -2.67
CA ASN A 70 -6.64 -14.12 -3.90
C ASN A 70 -8.06 -13.58 -3.68
N LYS A 71 -8.75 -14.08 -2.65
CA LYS A 71 -10.09 -13.57 -2.29
C LYS A 71 -10.05 -12.10 -1.90
N ARG A 72 -9.02 -11.63 -1.19
CA ARG A 72 -8.87 -10.20 -0.86
C ARG A 72 -8.61 -9.36 -2.09
N ILE A 73 -7.72 -9.81 -2.98
CA ILE A 73 -7.41 -9.10 -4.24
C ILE A 73 -8.67 -8.97 -5.11
N LYS A 74 -9.41 -10.06 -5.31
CA LYS A 74 -10.67 -10.03 -6.07
C LYS A 74 -11.66 -8.99 -5.50
N LYS A 75 -11.84 -8.97 -4.18
CA LYS A 75 -12.69 -7.97 -3.51
C LYS A 75 -12.21 -6.53 -3.70
N VAL A 76 -10.90 -6.29 -3.76
CA VAL A 76 -10.35 -4.95 -3.99
C VAL A 76 -10.58 -4.51 -5.44
N ILE A 77 -10.33 -5.40 -6.40
CA ILE A 77 -10.61 -5.15 -7.82
C ILE A 77 -12.09 -4.79 -8.03
N GLU A 78 -13.00 -5.56 -7.43
CA GLU A 78 -14.44 -5.30 -7.47
C GLU A 78 -14.81 -3.95 -6.86
N LYS A 79 -14.26 -3.63 -5.67
CA LYS A 79 -14.54 -2.36 -4.97
C LYS A 79 -14.01 -1.13 -5.70
N LEU A 80 -12.92 -1.27 -6.45
CA LEU A 80 -12.32 -0.20 -7.23
C LEU A 80 -12.88 -0.12 -8.66
N GLY A 81 -13.81 -1.00 -9.04
CA GLY A 81 -14.38 -1.02 -10.39
C GLY A 81 -13.39 -1.48 -11.47
N LEU A 82 -12.33 -2.20 -11.10
CA LEU A 82 -11.24 -2.58 -12.01
C LEU A 82 -11.47 -3.94 -12.69
N CYS A 83 -12.71 -4.46 -12.70
CA CYS A 83 -13.00 -5.80 -13.21
C CYS A 83 -12.68 -5.96 -14.71
N GLU A 84 -12.96 -4.93 -15.52
CA GLU A 84 -12.77 -4.97 -16.97
C GLU A 84 -11.29 -4.92 -17.38
N VAL A 85 -10.47 -4.26 -16.57
CA VAL A 85 -9.02 -4.08 -16.77
C VAL A 85 -8.19 -4.99 -15.87
N ALA A 86 -8.81 -5.95 -15.19
CA ALA A 86 -8.13 -6.77 -14.19
C ALA A 86 -6.97 -7.58 -14.79
N ASP A 87 -7.13 -8.01 -16.04
CA ASP A 87 -6.19 -8.87 -16.76
C ASP A 87 -5.58 -8.13 -17.98
N SER A 88 -5.72 -6.80 -18.06
CA SER A 88 -5.01 -5.95 -19.02
C SER A 88 -3.66 -5.51 -18.47
N LYS A 89 -2.71 -5.27 -19.37
CA LYS A 89 -1.38 -4.70 -19.09
C LYS A 89 -1.39 -3.19 -19.27
#